data_AF-H8GGH3-F1
#
_entry.id   AF-H8GGH3-F1
#
_cell.length_a   1.000
_cell.length_b   1.000
_cell.length_c   1.000
_cell.angle_alpha   90.00
_cell.angle_beta   90.00
_cell.angle_gamma   90.00
#
_symmetry.space_group_name_H-M   'P 1'
#
loop_
_entity.id
_entity.type
_entity.pdbx_description
1 polymer ?
#
loop_
_entity_poly.entity_id
_entity_poly.type
_entity_poly.pdbx_seq_one_letter_code
_entity_poly.pdbx_strand_id
1 'polypeptide(L)'
;MNQKKVFGVLLTDEAWAELGAALKPYSSEGSIGRYIYCEEVQLGGQYFVMVASCTNSDGSSFKAEIGIHHHHVKMYISANERSQIGFVQFG
;
A
#
# COMPACT_ATOMS: atom_id res chain seq x y z
N MET A 1 0.81 25.44 -1.22
CA MET A 1 1.04 24.30 -0.29
C MET A 1 0.66 23.04 -1.05
N ASN A 2 1.57 22.09 -1.22
CA ASN A 2 1.24 20.81 -1.87
C ASN A 2 0.43 19.98 -0.86
N GLN A 3 -0.84 19.68 -1.16
CA GLN A 3 -1.61 18.74 -0.34
C GLN A 3 -0.90 17.38 -0.34
N LYS A 4 -0.61 16.84 0.84
CA LYS A 4 -0.01 15.52 0.97
C LYS A 4 -1.03 14.48 0.49
N LYS A 5 -0.70 13.78 -0.59
CA LYS A 5 -1.53 12.70 -1.11
C LYS A 5 -1.38 11.44 -0.28
N VAL A 6 -2.37 10.57 -0.38
CA VAL A 6 -2.35 9.21 0.13
C VAL A 6 -2.56 8.25 -1.01
N PHE A 7 -2.10 7.01 -0.84
CA PHE A 7 -2.05 6.02 -1.89
C PHE A 7 -2.66 4.70 -1.43
N GLY A 8 -3.36 4.04 -2.35
CA GLY A 8 -3.75 2.65 -2.23
C GLY A 8 -3.06 1.89 -3.35
N VAL A 9 -2.36 0.82 -3.01
CA VAL A 9 -1.59 0.00 -3.96
C VAL A 9 -2.18 -1.40 -3.97
N LEU A 10 -2.66 -1.83 -5.13
CA LEU A 10 -3.13 -3.19 -5.38
C LEU A 10 -2.03 -3.97 -6.05
N LEU A 11 -1.78 -5.15 -5.51
CA LEU A 11 -0.80 -6.06 -6.06
C LEU A 11 -1.48 -7.11 -6.95
N THR A 12 -0.68 -7.72 -7.83
CA THR A 12 -1.12 -8.86 -8.63
C THR A 12 -1.34 -10.08 -7.74
N ASP A 13 -2.07 -11.09 -8.24
CA ASP A 13 -2.27 -12.32 -7.48
C ASP A 13 -0.95 -13.08 -7.29
N GLU A 14 -0.07 -13.01 -8.28
CA GLU A 14 1.31 -13.51 -8.23
C GLU A 14 2.12 -12.85 -7.11
N ALA A 15 2.04 -11.53 -6.97
CA ALA A 15 2.70 -10.82 -5.88
C ALA A 15 2.24 -11.30 -4.50
N TRP A 16 0.94 -11.55 -4.33
CA TRP A 16 0.42 -12.09 -3.07
C TRP A 16 0.83 -13.53 -2.83
N ALA A 17 0.99 -14.34 -3.87
CA ALA A 17 1.50 -15.70 -3.77
C ALA A 17 2.97 -15.73 -3.35
N GLU A 18 3.81 -14.85 -3.92
CA GLU A 18 5.26 -14.83 -3.69
C GLU A 18 5.65 -14.06 -2.41
N LEU A 19 5.05 -12.89 -2.19
CA LEU A 19 5.47 -11.93 -1.18
C LEU A 19 4.49 -11.82 0.00
N GLY A 20 3.33 -12.48 -0.09
CA GLY A 20 2.21 -12.26 0.83
C GLY A 20 2.53 -12.51 2.31
N ALA A 21 3.41 -13.46 2.62
CA ALA A 21 3.85 -13.71 3.99
C ALA A 21 4.59 -12.50 4.60
N ALA A 22 5.46 -11.85 3.82
CA ALA A 22 6.19 -10.66 4.24
C ALA A 22 5.31 -9.40 4.23
N LEU A 23 4.34 -9.32 3.31
CA LEU A 23 3.48 -8.15 3.15
C LEU A 23 2.25 -8.15 4.06
N LYS A 24 1.93 -9.28 4.69
CA LYS A 24 0.76 -9.43 5.57
C LYS A 24 0.61 -8.31 6.63
N PRO A 25 1.66 -7.86 7.34
CA PRO A 25 1.54 -6.80 8.35
C PRO A 25 1.16 -5.43 7.78
N TYR A 26 1.34 -5.24 6.47
CA TYR A 26 1.14 -3.97 5.77
C TYR A 26 -0.14 -3.97 4.92
N SER A 27 -0.74 -5.16 4.76
CA SER A 27 -1.91 -5.33 3.92
C SER A 27 -3.22 -5.01 4.65
N SER A 28 -4.17 -4.48 3.90
CA SER A 28 -5.58 -4.36 4.26
C SER A 28 -6.41 -5.12 3.23
N GLU A 29 -7.65 -5.47 3.59
CA GLU A 29 -8.60 -6.11 2.69
C GLU A 29 -9.75 -5.14 2.39
N GLY A 30 -10.17 -5.10 1.12
CA GLY A 30 -11.27 -4.27 0.66
C GLY A 30 -12.09 -4.96 -0.42
N SER A 31 -13.01 -4.23 -1.05
CA SER A 31 -14.02 -4.78 -1.97
C SER A 31 -13.46 -5.46 -3.22
N ILE A 32 -12.20 -5.19 -3.58
CA ILE A 32 -11.53 -5.78 -4.74
C ILE A 32 -10.32 -6.65 -4.36
N GLY A 33 -10.18 -6.97 -3.07
CA GLY A 33 -9.11 -7.81 -2.53
C GLY A 33 -8.11 -7.05 -1.66
N ARG A 34 -6.90 -7.62 -1.53
CA ARG A 34 -5.86 -7.08 -0.66
C ARG A 34 -5.12 -5.91 -1.30
N TYR A 35 -4.87 -4.88 -0.49
CA TYR A 35 -4.15 -3.69 -0.89
C TYR A 35 -3.22 -3.22 0.23
N ILE A 36 -2.24 -2.38 -0.11
CA ILE A 36 -1.37 -1.69 0.85
C ILE A 36 -1.75 -0.20 0.83
N TYR A 37 -1.98 0.36 2.02
CA TYR A 37 -2.21 1.80 2.18
C TYR A 37 -0.90 2.51 2.51
N CYS A 38 -0.58 3.53 1.74
CA CYS A 38 0.72 4.20 1.80
C CYS A 38 0.54 5.73 1.84
N GLU A 39 1.50 6.41 2.45
CA GLU A 39 1.56 7.88 2.43
C GLU A 39 2.45 8.41 1.30
N GLU A 40 3.35 7.58 0.77
CA GLU A 40 4.31 7.94 -0.27
C GLU A 40 4.53 6.78 -1.24
N VAL A 41 4.78 7.10 -2.51
CA VAL A 41 5.11 6.17 -3.59
C VAL A 41 6.19 6.79 -4.49
N GLN A 42 7.18 5.99 -4.91
CA GLN A 42 8.20 6.37 -5.89
C GLN A 42 8.17 5.43 -7.10
N LEU A 43 7.97 6.00 -8.29
CA LEU A 43 7.74 5.26 -9.54
C LEU A 43 8.97 5.15 -10.45
N GLY A 44 10.00 5.97 -10.24
CA GLY A 44 11.12 6.14 -11.19
C GLY A 44 12.34 5.24 -10.99
N GLY A 45 12.27 4.28 -10.06
CA GLY A 45 13.40 3.41 -9.70
C GLY A 45 13.30 1.99 -10.27
N GLN A 46 14.28 1.14 -9.95
CA GLN A 46 14.24 -0.30 -10.27
C GLN A 46 13.08 -1.04 -9.57
N TYR A 47 12.64 -0.48 -8.45
CA TYR A 47 11.51 -0.98 -7.65
C TYR A 47 10.41 0.07 -7.61
N PHE A 48 9.18 -0.41 -7.46
CA PHE A 48 8.07 0.39 -6.98
C PHE A 48 8.23 0.49 -5.46
N VAL A 49 8.58 1.67 -4.97
CA VAL A 49 8.82 1.89 -3.54
C VAL A 49 7.63 2.59 -2.93
N MET A 50 7.18 2.12 -1.78
CA MET A 50 6.08 2.71 -1.03
C MET A 50 6.41 2.83 0.46
N VAL A 51 5.85 3.83 1.13
CA VAL A 51 5.98 4.02 2.58
C VAL A 51 4.64 3.80 3.25
N ALA A 52 4.54 2.74 4.06
CA ALA A 52 3.32 2.36 4.78
C ALA A 52 3.44 2.68 6.27
N SER A 53 2.38 3.27 6.83
CA SER A 53 2.25 3.46 8.28
C SER A 53 1.63 2.22 8.91
N CYS A 54 2.30 1.69 9.91
CA CYS A 54 1.97 0.41 10.53
C CYS A 54 1.75 0.63 12.03
N THR A 55 0.84 -0.15 12.61
CA THR A 55 0.59 -0.15 14.05
C THR A 55 0.96 -1.52 14.60
N ASN A 56 1.87 -1.54 15.57
CA ASN A 56 2.25 -2.73 16.30
C ASN A 56 1.12 -3.16 17.25
N SER A 57 1.18 -4.42 17.72
CA SER A 57 0.22 -4.96 18.68
C SER A 57 0.20 -4.22 20.03
N ASP A 58 1.28 -3.52 20.37
CA ASP A 58 1.40 -2.69 21.57
C ASP A 58 0.84 -1.26 21.39
N GLY A 59 0.29 -0.95 20.21
CA GLY A 59 -0.26 0.37 19.87
C GLY A 59 0.77 1.39 19.38
N SER A 60 2.06 1.05 19.38
CA SER A 60 3.08 1.92 18.78
C SER A 60 2.97 1.94 17.26
N SER A 61 3.33 3.06 16.64
CA SER A 61 3.32 3.20 15.18
C SER A 61 4.73 3.27 14.61
N PHE A 62 4.98 2.62 13.48
CA PHE A 62 6.21 2.74 12.71
C PHE A 62 5.92 2.94 11.23
N LYS A 63 6.95 3.40 10.49
CA LYS A 63 6.91 3.51 9.03
C LYS A 63 7.75 2.40 8.42
N ALA A 64 7.21 1.72 7.42
CA ALA A 64 7.92 0.72 6.64
C ALA A 64 8.15 1.26 5.23
N GLU A 65 9.41 1.30 4.79
CA GLU A 65 9.75 1.46 3.38
C GLU A 65 9.75 0.07 2.72
N ILE A 66 8.94 -0.09 1.67
CA ILE A 66 8.70 -1.36 1.00
C ILE A 66 9.04 -1.19 -0.48
N GLY A 67 10.05 -1.93 -0.95
CA GLY A 67 10.39 -2.02 -2.37
C GLY A 67 9.94 -3.35 -2.96
N ILE A 68 9.15 -3.30 -4.03
CA ILE A 68 8.73 -4.47 -4.81
C ILE A 68 9.00 -4.25 -6.30
N HIS A 69 9.10 -5.33 -7.08
CA HIS A 69 9.24 -5.16 -8.52
C HIS A 69 7.97 -4.56 -9.11
N HIS A 70 8.12 -3.74 -10.15
CA HIS A 70 6.98 -3.07 -10.79
C HIS A 70 5.94 -4.05 -11.33
N HIS A 71 6.34 -5.25 -11.79
CA HIS A 71 5.41 -6.26 -12.31
C HIS A 71 4.46 -6.83 -11.23
N HIS A 72 4.81 -6.68 -9.95
CA HIS A 72 3.95 -7.07 -8.83
C HIS A 72 2.81 -6.07 -8.56
N VAL A 73 2.86 -4.87 -9.15
CA VAL A 73 1.84 -3.83 -8.95
C VAL A 73 0.79 -3.91 -10.05
N LYS A 74 -0.46 -4.17 -9.66
CA LYS A 74 -1.61 -4.19 -10.57
C LYS A 74 -2.10 -2.78 -10.88
N MET A 75 -2.18 -1.93 -9.84
CA MET A 75 -2.64 -0.55 -9.93
C MET A 75 -2.28 0.21 -8.64
N TYR A 76 -2.05 1.52 -8.74
CA TYR A 76 -2.10 2.42 -7.59
C TYR A 76 -3.09 3.58 -7.85
N ILE A 77 -3.72 4.08 -6.79
CA ILE A 77 -4.56 5.28 -6.82
C ILE A 77 -4.00 6.28 -5.81
N SER A 78 -3.89 7.55 -6.22
CA SER A 78 -3.54 8.66 -5.32
C SER A 78 -4.74 9.56 -5.09
N ALA A 79 -4.99 9.96 -3.85
CA ALA A 79 -6.08 10.87 -3.47
C ALA A 79 -5.63 11.83 -2.36
N ASN A 80 -6.46 12.80 -2.01
CA ASN A 80 -6.19 13.69 -0.87
C ASN A 80 -6.51 13.00 0.47
N GLU A 81 -7.49 12.09 0.46
CA GLU A 81 -7.93 11.36 1.64
C GLU A 81 -8.15 9.88 1.32
N ARG A 82 -7.99 9.04 2.36
CA ARG A 82 -8.17 7.59 2.24
C ARG A 82 -9.57 7.20 1.73
N SER A 83 -10.57 8.00 2.06
CA SER A 83 -11.99 7.83 1.67
C SER A 83 -12.26 7.98 0.20
N GLN A 84 -11.35 8.60 -0.54
CA GLN A 84 -11.50 8.82 -1.97
C GLN A 84 -10.92 7.66 -2.80
N ILE A 85 -10.31 6.66 -2.14
CA ILE A 85 -9.77 5.48 -2.81
C ILE A 85 -10.86 4.40 -2.84
N GLY A 86 -11.46 4.19 -4.01
CA GLY A 86 -12.72 3.43 -4.16
C GLY A 86 -12.70 1.95 -3.75
N PHE A 87 -11.54 1.38 -3.46
CA PHE A 87 -11.41 0.00 -2.96
C PHE A 87 -11.08 -0.11 -1.48
N VAL A 88 -10.79 1.01 -0.83
CA VAL A 88 -10.57 1.04 0.60
C VAL A 88 -11.93 0.95 1.28
N GLN A 89 -12.14 -0.11 2.05
CA GLN A 89 -13.36 -0.27 2.82
C GLN A 89 -13.21 0.43 4.18
N PHE A 90 -14.24 1.17 4.59
CA PHE A 90 -14.40 1.65 5.96
C PHE A 90 -15.09 0.54 6.75
N GLY A 91 -14.29 -0.27 7.44
CA GLY A 91 -14.77 -1.17 8.49
C GLY A 91 -14.86 -0.44 9.81
#